data_AF-A0A6B3EB03-F1
#
_entry.id   AF-A0A6B3EB03-F1
#
_cell.length_a   1.000
_cell.length_b   1.000
_cell.length_c   1.000
_cell.angle_alpha   90.00
_cell.angle_beta   90.00
_cell.angle_gamma   90.00
#
_symmetry.space_group_name_H-M   'P 1'
#
loop_
_entity.id
_entity.type
_entity.pdbx_description
1 polymer ?
#
loop_
_entity_poly.entity_id
_entity_poly.type
_entity_poly.pdbx_seq_one_letter_code
_entity_poly.pdbx_strand_id
1 'polypeptide(L)'
;MIVVATNLTYFLANAFLKPASNYTALRPPRTPAEINHALSLYNLNPDKPLMDRWWDWITGIVAHWDWGRSPTGGSVNGEVSYRIIVSGELVIA
;
A
#
# COMPACT_ATOMS: atom_id res chain seq x y z
N MET A 1 -18.73 8.84 5.74
CA MET A 1 -18.03 9.39 4.56
C MET A 1 -16.60 8.86 4.40
N ILE A 2 -15.80 8.79 5.46
CA ILE A 2 -14.40 8.33 5.41
C ILE A 2 -14.24 6.96 4.73
N VAL A 3 -15.00 5.94 5.15
CA VAL A 3 -14.90 4.58 4.56
C VAL A 3 -15.11 4.59 3.05
N VAL A 4 -16.14 5.28 2.55
CA VAL A 4 -16.43 5.36 1.11
C VAL A 4 -15.30 6.09 0.37
N ALA A 5 -14.86 7.23 0.91
CA ALA A 5 -13.78 8.01 0.33
C ALA A 5 -12.46 7.20 0.26
N THR A 6 -12.10 6.51 1.34
CA THR A 6 -10.90 5.66 1.41
C THR A 6 -10.91 4.56 0.34
N ASN A 7 -12.04 3.86 0.19
CA ASN A 7 -12.17 2.81 -0.83
C ASN A 7 -12.11 3.39 -2.25
N LEU A 8 -12.79 4.51 -2.49
CA LEU A 8 -12.72 5.19 -3.80
C LEU A 8 -11.29 5.62 -4.12
N THR A 9 -10.57 6.21 -3.16
CA THR A 9 -9.16 6.57 -3.31
C THR A 9 -8.28 5.35 -3.58
N TYR A 10 -8.56 4.20 -2.95
CA TYR A 10 -7.84 2.95 -3.24
C TYR A 10 -7.97 2.55 -4.71
N PHE A 11 -9.18 2.58 -5.25
CA PHE A 11 -9.43 2.26 -6.67
C PHE A 11 -8.80 3.29 -7.62
N LEU A 12 -8.92 4.58 -7.31
CA LEU A 12 -8.29 5.65 -8.10
C LEU A 12 -6.77 5.54 -8.08
N ALA A 13 -6.17 5.26 -6.94
CA ALA A 13 -4.72 5.06 -6.81
C ALA A 13 -4.26 3.91 -7.71
N ASN A 14 -4.97 2.77 -7.72
CA ASN A 14 -4.64 1.65 -8.59
C ASN A 14 -4.87 1.93 -10.09
N ALA A 15 -5.79 2.84 -10.44
CA ALA A 15 -6.04 3.22 -11.82
C ALA A 15 -4.98 4.17 -12.38
N PHE A 16 -4.48 5.10 -11.54
CA PHE A 16 -3.60 6.19 -12.00
C PHE A 16 -2.13 6.01 -11.63
N LEU A 17 -1.81 5.34 -10.51
CA LEU A 17 -0.44 5.18 -10.04
C LEU A 17 0.20 3.93 -10.64
N LYS A 18 1.43 4.08 -11.15
CA LYS A 18 2.22 2.99 -11.72
C LYS A 18 3.42 2.69 -10.81
N PRO A 19 3.29 1.81 -9.81
CA PRO A 19 4.37 1.54 -8.86
C PRO A 19 5.63 0.96 -9.51
N ALA A 20 5.48 0.32 -10.68
CA ALA A 20 6.59 -0.18 -11.48
C ALA A 20 7.59 0.92 -11.93
N SER A 21 7.15 2.17 -12.05
CA SER A 21 8.04 3.28 -12.44
C SER A 21 9.15 3.55 -11.43
N ASN A 22 9.00 3.12 -10.18
CA ASN A 22 10.05 3.25 -9.18
C ASN A 22 11.26 2.35 -9.48
N TYR A 23 11.07 1.29 -10.26
CA TYR A 23 12.11 0.32 -10.61
C TYR A 23 12.80 0.64 -11.94
N THR A 24 12.21 1.49 -12.78
CA THR A 24 12.78 1.83 -14.10
C THR A 24 14.02 2.72 -14.01
N ALA A 25 14.17 3.47 -12.93
CA ALA A 25 15.34 4.30 -12.65
C ALA A 25 16.50 3.53 -12.00
N LEU A 26 16.29 2.26 -11.61
CA LEU A 26 17.32 1.45 -10.98
C LEU A 26 18.35 0.96 -12.00
N ARG A 27 19.62 0.92 -11.57
CA ARG A 27 20.73 0.33 -12.33
C ARG A 27 21.34 -0.80 -11.50
N PRO A 28 21.45 -2.03 -12.02
CA PRO A 28 21.06 -2.49 -13.37
C PRO A 28 19.53 -2.53 -13.58
N PRO A 29 19.06 -2.42 -14.84
CA PRO A 29 17.62 -2.48 -15.16
C PRO A 29 17.06 -3.87 -14.80
N ARG A 30 16.03 -3.89 -13.95
CA ARG A 30 15.32 -5.14 -13.60
C ARG A 30 14.41 -5.58 -14.73
N THR A 31 14.30 -6.87 -14.91
CA THR A 31 13.32 -7.46 -15.83
C THR A 31 11.89 -7.22 -15.32
N PRO A 32 10.87 -7.19 -16.21
CA PRO A 32 9.48 -7.04 -15.80
C PRO A 32 9.02 -8.10 -14.80
N ALA A 33 9.51 -9.35 -14.95
CA ALA A 33 9.19 -10.44 -14.04
C ALA A 33 9.73 -10.19 -12.62
N GLU A 34 10.95 -9.68 -12.49
CA GLU A 34 11.53 -9.31 -11.18
C GLU A 34 10.79 -8.15 -10.54
N ILE A 35 10.31 -7.18 -11.34
CA ILE A 35 9.50 -6.06 -10.84
C ILE A 35 8.16 -6.57 -10.33
N ASN A 36 7.45 -7.41 -11.10
CA ASN A 36 6.17 -7.98 -10.67
C ASN A 36 6.32 -8.85 -9.42
N HIS A 37 7.42 -9.61 -9.31
CA HIS A 37 7.73 -10.37 -8.11
C HIS A 37 8.04 -9.46 -6.91
N ALA A 38 8.77 -8.36 -7.10
CA ALA A 38 9.00 -7.39 -6.01
C ALA A 38 7.69 -6.71 -5.57
N LEU A 39 6.80 -6.39 -6.53
CA LEU A 39 5.51 -5.77 -6.25
C LEU A 39 4.51 -6.75 -5.63
N SER A 40 4.60 -8.06 -5.91
CA SER A 40 3.72 -9.07 -5.32
C SER A 40 3.90 -9.18 -3.81
N LEU A 41 5.12 -9.01 -3.32
CA LEU A 41 5.44 -8.96 -1.87
C LEU A 41 4.70 -7.84 -1.13
N TYR A 42 4.25 -6.82 -1.84
CA TYR A 42 3.55 -5.66 -1.29
C TYR A 42 2.09 -5.57 -1.73
N ASN A 43 1.53 -6.63 -2.32
CA ASN A 43 0.17 -6.65 -2.87
C ASN A 43 -0.06 -5.55 -3.94
N LEU A 44 0.99 -5.21 -4.69
CA LEU A 44 0.98 -4.20 -5.77
C LEU A 44 1.15 -4.82 -7.17
N ASN A 45 1.13 -6.15 -7.27
CA ASN A 45 1.30 -6.83 -8.55
C ASN A 45 0.12 -6.53 -9.50
N PRO A 46 0.35 -5.95 -10.69
CA PRO A 46 -0.70 -5.68 -11.67
C PRO A 46 -1.35 -6.96 -12.22
N ASP A 47 -0.67 -8.11 -12.19
CA ASP A 47 -1.19 -9.38 -12.72
C ASP A 47 -2.30 -9.98 -11.83
N LYS A 48 -2.42 -9.52 -10.58
CA LYS A 48 -3.47 -9.98 -9.66
C LYS A 48 -4.72 -9.10 -9.78
N PRO A 49 -5.93 -9.71 -9.88
CA PRO A 49 -7.18 -8.96 -9.95
C PRO A 49 -7.29 -7.92 -8.84
N LEU A 50 -7.71 -6.72 -9.19
CA LEU A 50 -7.79 -5.60 -8.25
C LEU A 50 -8.72 -5.89 -7.07
N MET A 51 -9.80 -6.64 -7.30
CA MET A 51 -10.74 -7.00 -6.25
C MET A 51 -10.12 -7.93 -5.21
N ASP A 52 -9.30 -8.90 -5.63
CA ASP A 52 -8.57 -9.80 -4.72
C ASP A 52 -7.55 -9.00 -3.89
N ARG A 53 -6.85 -8.06 -4.53
CA ARG A 53 -5.89 -7.19 -3.83
C ARG A 53 -6.58 -6.29 -2.81
N TRP A 54 -7.73 -5.74 -3.17
CA TRP A 54 -8.55 -4.93 -2.27
C TRP A 54 -9.07 -5.75 -1.09
N TRP A 55 -9.55 -6.97 -1.35
CA TRP A 55 -10.04 -7.88 -0.32
C TRP A 55 -8.95 -8.27 0.69
N ASP A 56 -7.76 -8.63 0.20
CA ASP A 56 -6.63 -8.95 1.09
C ASP A 56 -6.22 -7.75 1.93
N TRP A 57 -6.23 -6.55 1.34
CA TRP A 57 -5.89 -5.32 2.05
C TRP A 57 -6.91 -4.99 3.16
N ILE A 58 -8.21 -5.00 2.86
CA ILE A 58 -9.23 -4.68 3.87
C ILE A 58 -9.31 -5.76 4.96
N THR A 59 -9.12 -7.02 4.60
CA THR A 59 -9.08 -8.13 5.56
C THR A 59 -7.84 -8.04 6.44
N GLY A 60 -6.68 -7.66 5.90
CA GLY A 60 -5.47 -7.38 6.67
C GLY A 60 -5.69 -6.31 7.74
N ILE A 61 -6.32 -5.19 7.37
CA ILE A 61 -6.63 -4.11 8.31
C ILE A 61 -7.59 -4.58 9.40
N VAL A 62 -8.70 -5.21 9.01
CA VAL A 62 -9.78 -5.53 9.96
C VAL A 62 -9.42 -6.70 10.87
N ALA A 63 -8.79 -7.75 10.33
CA ALA A 63 -8.51 -8.97 11.08
C ALA A 63 -7.16 -8.95 11.80
N HIS A 64 -6.18 -8.19 11.30
CA HIS A 64 -4.80 -8.26 11.78
C HIS A 64 -4.19 -6.88 12.10
N TRP A 65 -4.94 -5.79 11.95
CA TRP A 65 -4.42 -4.42 12.04
C TRP A 65 -3.23 -4.18 11.09
N ASP A 66 -3.18 -4.90 9.97
CA ASP A 66 -2.13 -4.78 8.96
C ASP A 66 -2.57 -3.80 7.85
N TRP A 67 -1.96 -2.62 7.85
CA TRP A 67 -2.18 -1.56 6.87
C TRP A 67 -1.38 -1.77 5.58
N GLY A 68 -0.50 -2.77 5.56
CA GLY A 68 0.33 -3.15 4.43
C GLY A 68 1.72 -2.52 4.42
N ARG A 69 2.31 -2.48 3.23
CA ARG A 69 3.68 -2.00 3.01
C ARG A 69 3.73 -0.91 1.95
N SER A 70 4.70 -0.02 2.10
CA SER A 70 5.00 1.00 1.10
C SER A 70 5.59 0.36 -0.17
N PRO A 71 5.56 1.06 -1.31
CA PRO A 71 6.21 0.60 -2.54
C PRO A 71 7.73 0.39 -2.43
N THR A 72 8.35 0.94 -1.37
CA THR A 72 9.77 0.79 -1.03
C THR A 72 10.02 -0.28 0.03
N GLY A 73 8.98 -0.95 0.52
CA GLY A 73 9.04 -2.07 1.47
C GLY A 73 8.91 -1.72 2.94
N GLY A 74 8.75 -0.43 3.28
CA GLY A 74 8.49 0.03 4.65
C GLY A 74 7.13 -0.42 5.15
N SER A 75 7.00 -0.71 6.45
CA SER A 75 5.70 -1.05 7.05
C SER A 75 4.87 0.21 7.28
N VAL A 76 3.64 0.22 6.76
CA VAL A 76 2.70 1.34 6.97
C VAL A 76 2.21 1.37 8.42
N ASN A 77 2.15 0.21 9.08
CA ASN A 77 1.74 0.10 10.48
C ASN A 77 2.56 1.01 11.40
N GLY A 78 3.89 1.06 11.20
CA GLY A 78 4.78 1.91 12.00
C GLY A 78 4.50 3.39 11.80
N GLU A 79 4.21 3.81 10.56
CA GLU A 79 3.86 5.20 10.27
C GLU A 79 2.50 5.59 10.84
N VAL A 80 1.51 4.70 10.73
CA VAL A 80 0.14 4.94 11.25
C VAL A 80 0.16 5.01 12.77
N SER A 81 0.78 4.05 13.45
CA SER A 81 0.86 4.04 14.91
C SER A 81 1.59 5.26 15.46
N TYR A 82 2.70 5.68 14.86
CA TYR A 82 3.39 6.92 15.22
C TYR A 82 2.49 8.15 15.09
N ARG A 83 1.79 8.29 13.95
CA ARG A 83 0.91 9.44 13.67
C ARG A 83 -0.29 9.51 14.61
N ILE A 84 -0.85 8.36 15.00
CA ILE A 84 -1.95 8.29 15.98
C ILE A 84 -1.48 8.83 17.34
N ILE A 85 -0.30 8.42 17.81
CA ILE A 85 0.24 8.85 19.11
C ILE A 85 0.48 10.36 19.11
N VAL A 86 1.20 10.90 18.12
CA VAL A 86 1.50 12.34 18.04
C VAL A 86 0.21 13.17 17.94
N SER A 87 -0.78 12.68 17.20
CA SER A 87 -2.09 13.36 17.12
C SER A 87 -2.84 13.28 18.45
N GLY A 88 -2.69 12.18 19.19
CA GLY A 88 -3.24 12.01 20.53
C GLY A 88 -2.61 12.97 21.55
N GLU A 89 -1.29 13.15 21.50
CA GLU A 89 -0.58 14.12 22.36
C GLU A 89 -1.14 15.53 22.18
N LEU A 90 -1.43 15.95 20.95
CA LEU A 90 -2.01 17.27 20.65
C LEU A 90 -3.45 17.46 21.15
N VAL A 91 -4.18 16.37 21.42
CA VAL A 91 -5.57 16.42 21.92
C VAL A 91 -5.63 16.34 23.45
N ILE A 92 -4.63 15.69 24.07
CA ILE A 92 -4.56 15.49 25.52
C ILE A 92 -3.80 16.63 26.21
N ALA A 93 -2.86 17.29 25.52
CA ALA A 93 -2.14 18.48 25.98
C ALA A 93 -3.02 19.75 25.93
#